data_AF-A0A0D2X565-F1
#
_entry.id   AF-A0A0D2X565-F1
#
_cell.length_a   1.000
_cell.length_b   1.000
_cell.length_c   1.000
_cell.angle_alpha   90.00
_cell.angle_beta   90.00
_cell.angle_gamma   90.00
#
_symmetry.space_group_name_H-M   'P 1'
#
loop_
_entity.id
_entity.type
_entity.pdbx_description
1 polymer ?
#
loop_
_entity_poly.entity_id
_entity_poly.type
_entity_poly.pdbx_seq_one_letter_code
_entity_poly.pdbx_strand_id
1 'polypeptide(L)'
;MSDHDDEAASGSDSELQSPLEEVRAKHRKEIKAMQSQVQALKKSVPKGDNKRKKDVQKQIEELEAETAQRHATELKAAEAEEAKAAAAAAAATANKPNGAGSGGSELAAATSEEAEAHDAADDSSSNKTSKPTRAQKRRDNKATAHSERMQRAEAEYQATAARGPSARDVEANQLKQALQKADLAIKTITSDGHCLYNAVADQLRRNAVARAPTDFAALRKLTASFILAHQDDFLPFLVTDSGDMYTETELKKYCNEIASTAAWGGQIEAQALSAGLQVPIHIYQAGSPVVTLGADFPGEPLRLSYHRHLYGLGEHYNSLVPSSSPDADASSS
;
A
#
# COMPACT_ATOMS: atom_id res chain seq x y z
N MET A 1 -42.87 -45.83 7.12
CA MET A 1 -42.60 -47.13 6.46
C MET A 1 -42.74 -46.88 4.97
N SER A 2 -41.69 -46.54 4.25
CA SER A 2 -40.33 -47.05 4.35
C SER A 2 -39.32 -46.03 3.84
N ASP A 3 -38.26 -45.87 4.65
CA ASP A 3 -36.97 -45.28 4.34
C ASP A 3 -36.33 -45.86 3.08
N HIS A 4 -35.62 -45.02 2.33
CA HIS A 4 -34.30 -45.33 1.77
C HIS A 4 -33.58 -44.02 1.42
N ASP A 5 -32.51 -43.79 2.19
CA ASP A 5 -31.41 -42.89 1.96
C ASP A 5 -30.80 -43.01 0.55
N ASP A 6 -30.41 -41.88 -0.03
CA ASP A 6 -29.13 -41.80 -0.76
C ASP A 6 -28.54 -40.39 -0.60
N GLU A 7 -27.69 -40.32 0.41
CA GLU A 7 -26.77 -39.25 0.79
C GLU A 7 -25.47 -39.49 0.01
N ALA A 8 -25.07 -38.59 -0.91
CA ALA A 8 -23.65 -38.32 -1.20
C ALA A 8 -23.40 -37.15 -2.17
N ALA A 9 -22.49 -36.29 -1.71
CA ALA A 9 -21.44 -35.60 -2.47
C ALA A 9 -21.74 -34.26 -3.18
N SER A 10 -21.57 -33.15 -2.45
CA SER A 10 -20.71 -32.05 -2.90
C SER A 10 -20.12 -31.30 -1.71
N GLY A 11 -19.24 -32.00 -0.97
CA GLY A 11 -18.24 -31.32 -0.15
C GLY A 11 -17.03 -31.00 -1.03
N SER A 12 -16.77 -29.72 -1.27
CA SER A 12 -15.44 -29.10 -1.52
C SER A 12 -15.60 -27.69 -2.09
N ASP A 13 -15.67 -26.69 -1.22
CA ASP A 13 -14.84 -25.47 -1.33
C ASP A 13 -15.05 -24.58 -0.09
N SER A 14 -14.68 -25.12 1.07
CA SER A 14 -14.35 -24.27 2.22
C SER A 14 -12.91 -23.81 1.99
N GLU A 15 -12.74 -22.81 1.12
CA GLU A 15 -11.47 -22.14 0.87
C GLU A 15 -10.82 -21.81 2.23
N LEU A 16 -9.64 -22.39 2.46
CA LEU A 16 -8.78 -22.10 3.60
C LEU A 16 -8.30 -20.65 3.47
N GLN A 17 -9.11 -19.69 3.93
CA GLN A 17 -8.68 -18.30 4.08
C GLN A 17 -7.45 -18.27 4.98
N SER A 18 -6.41 -17.55 4.54
CA SER A 18 -5.20 -17.49 5.36
C SER A 18 -5.54 -16.82 6.70
N PRO A 19 -4.90 -17.21 7.82
CA PRO A 19 -5.15 -16.59 9.13
C PRO A 19 -5.02 -15.05 9.10
N LEU A 20 -4.20 -14.52 8.19
CA LEU A 20 -4.03 -13.09 7.98
C LEU A 20 -5.23 -12.44 7.26
N GLU A 21 -5.84 -13.14 6.30
CA GLU A 21 -7.02 -12.66 5.57
C GLU A 21 -8.27 -12.62 6.44
N GLU A 22 -8.45 -13.61 7.33
CA GLU A 22 -9.54 -13.60 8.32
C GLU A 22 -9.44 -12.41 9.27
N VAL A 23 -8.24 -12.12 9.77
CA VAL A 23 -7.96 -10.95 10.64
C VAL A 23 -8.27 -9.65 9.90
N ARG A 24 -7.87 -9.52 8.64
CA ARG A 24 -8.17 -8.33 7.81
C ARG A 24 -9.68 -8.19 7.55
N ALA A 25 -10.39 -9.28 7.30
CA ALA A 25 -11.84 -9.27 7.11
C ALA A 25 -12.58 -8.84 8.38
N LYS A 26 -12.13 -9.31 9.54
CA LYS A 26 -12.63 -8.89 10.85
C LYS A 26 -12.39 -7.39 11.08
N HIS A 27 -11.19 -6.88 10.78
CA HIS A 27 -10.86 -5.45 10.92
C HIS A 27 -11.75 -4.55 10.07
N ARG A 28 -12.07 -4.96 8.83
CA ARG A 28 -13.02 -4.22 7.98
C ARG A 28 -14.41 -4.08 8.62
N LYS A 29 -14.90 -5.14 9.26
CA LYS A 29 -16.20 -5.12 9.98
C LYS A 29 -16.14 -4.24 11.22
N GLU A 30 -15.06 -4.32 11.99
CA GLU A 30 -14.86 -3.50 13.20
C GLU A 30 -14.71 -2.01 12.88
N ILE A 31 -14.04 -1.64 11.79
CA ILE A 31 -13.94 -0.24 11.33
C ILE A 31 -15.32 0.31 10.98
N LYS A 32 -16.14 -0.45 10.23
CA LYS A 32 -17.51 -0.05 9.89
C LYS A 32 -18.36 0.15 11.15
N ALA A 33 -18.26 -0.77 12.13
CA ALA A 33 -18.96 -0.66 13.40
C ALA A 33 -18.49 0.57 14.20
N MET A 34 -17.18 0.79 14.32
CA MET A 34 -16.59 1.94 15.01
C MET A 34 -17.04 3.27 14.37
N GLN A 35 -17.05 3.37 13.03
CA GLN A 35 -17.52 4.57 12.33
C GLN A 35 -19.00 4.86 12.61
N SER A 36 -19.85 3.82 12.71
CA SER A 36 -21.25 4.00 13.10
C SER A 36 -21.39 4.55 14.53
N GLN A 37 -20.53 4.09 15.45
CA GLN A 37 -20.48 4.56 16.83
C GLN A 37 -19.97 6.01 16.93
N VAL A 38 -18.95 6.38 16.14
CA VAL A 38 -18.45 7.77 16.02
C VAL A 38 -19.56 8.70 15.53
N GLN A 39 -20.35 8.28 14.54
CA GLN A 39 -21.48 9.08 14.06
C GLN A 39 -22.58 9.24 15.12
N ALA A 40 -22.88 8.19 15.89
CA ALA A 40 -23.83 8.26 17.00
C ALA A 40 -23.35 9.22 18.11
N LEU A 41 -22.07 9.14 18.49
CA LEU A 41 -21.44 10.02 19.45
C LEU A 41 -21.49 11.49 19.00
N LYS A 42 -21.15 11.77 17.73
CA LYS A 42 -21.26 13.13 17.15
C LYS A 42 -22.68 13.67 17.17
N LYS A 43 -23.70 12.83 16.91
CA LYS A 43 -25.12 13.22 16.94
C LYS A 43 -25.66 13.45 18.35
N SER A 44 -25.03 12.87 19.39
CA SER A 44 -25.45 13.03 20.78
C SER A 44 -25.13 14.40 21.40
N VAL A 45 -24.33 15.23 20.72
CA VAL A 45 -23.92 16.55 21.19
C VAL A 45 -24.96 17.62 20.79
N PRO A 46 -25.61 18.31 21.75
CA PRO A 46 -26.52 19.41 21.45
C PRO A 46 -25.80 20.60 20.79
N LYS A 47 -26.48 21.29 19.87
CA LYS A 47 -25.93 22.49 19.20
C LYS A 47 -25.66 23.58 20.24
N GLY A 48 -24.38 23.93 20.42
CA GLY A 48 -23.94 25.03 21.31
C GLY A 48 -23.13 24.59 22.54
N ASP A 49 -23.08 23.30 22.87
CA ASP A 49 -22.31 22.80 24.01
C ASP A 49 -20.86 22.46 23.63
N ASN A 50 -20.00 23.49 23.64
CA ASN A 50 -18.59 23.37 23.29
C ASN A 50 -17.79 22.47 24.24
N LYS A 51 -18.22 22.31 25.50
CA LYS A 51 -17.53 21.44 26.45
C LYS A 51 -17.81 19.99 26.10
N ARG A 52 -19.08 19.63 25.93
CA ARG A 52 -19.49 18.28 25.54
C ARG A 52 -18.98 17.88 24.15
N LYS A 53 -18.87 18.84 23.22
CA LYS A 53 -18.22 18.62 21.91
C LYS A 53 -16.76 18.21 22.03
N LYS A 54 -15.99 18.85 22.92
CA LYS A 54 -14.59 18.50 23.17
C LYS A 54 -14.46 17.15 23.87
N ASP A 55 -15.31 16.88 24.84
CA ASP A 55 -15.30 15.60 25.57
C ASP A 55 -15.63 14.43 24.63
N VAL A 56 -16.64 14.58 23.76
CA VAL A 56 -16.98 13.58 22.74
C VAL A 56 -15.89 13.44 21.69
N GLN A 57 -15.24 14.54 21.28
CA GLN A 57 -14.11 14.47 20.35
C GLN A 57 -12.94 13.68 20.94
N LYS A 58 -12.63 13.87 22.23
CA LYS A 58 -11.62 13.08 22.93
C LYS A 58 -12.00 11.59 23.01
N GLN A 59 -13.27 11.28 23.28
CA GLN A 59 -13.76 9.89 23.28
C GLN A 59 -13.66 9.23 21.90
N ILE A 60 -13.89 9.97 20.82
CA ILE A 60 -13.72 9.48 19.45
C ILE A 60 -12.24 9.17 19.18
N GLU A 61 -11.34 10.10 19.53
CA GLU A 61 -9.90 9.91 19.38
C GLU A 61 -9.38 8.70 20.18
N GLU A 62 -9.89 8.51 21.40
CA GLU A 62 -9.55 7.36 22.25
C GLU A 62 -10.07 6.05 21.64
N LEU A 63 -11.32 6.01 21.16
CA LEU A 63 -11.92 4.84 20.51
C LEU A 63 -11.20 4.46 19.20
N GLU A 64 -10.82 5.45 18.39
CA GLU A 64 -10.06 5.27 17.15
C GLU A 64 -8.64 4.77 17.44
N ALA A 65 -7.96 5.35 18.44
CA ALA A 65 -6.61 4.94 18.85
C ALA A 65 -6.58 3.53 19.42
N GLU A 66 -7.53 3.17 20.29
CA GLU A 66 -7.62 1.82 20.87
C GLU A 66 -7.86 0.77 19.78
N THR A 67 -8.75 1.06 18.83
CA THR A 67 -9.05 0.16 17.71
C THR A 67 -7.85 -0.02 16.79
N ALA A 68 -7.17 1.07 16.45
CA ALA A 68 -5.95 1.01 15.64
C ALA A 68 -4.82 0.24 16.34
N GLN A 69 -4.64 0.44 17.65
CA GLN A 69 -3.64 -0.28 18.43
C GLN A 69 -3.94 -1.77 18.48
N ARG A 70 -5.19 -2.16 18.73
CA ARG A 70 -5.63 -3.56 18.74
C ARG A 70 -5.41 -4.22 17.38
N HIS A 71 -5.82 -3.57 16.30
CA HIS A 71 -5.64 -4.08 14.93
C HIS A 71 -4.16 -4.25 14.58
N ALA A 72 -3.31 -3.30 14.97
CA ALA A 72 -1.86 -3.42 14.79
C ALA A 72 -1.26 -4.60 15.56
N THR A 73 -1.76 -4.92 16.76
CA THR A 73 -1.31 -6.09 17.51
C THR A 73 -1.82 -7.41 16.92
N GLU A 74 -3.07 -7.45 16.46
CA GLU A 74 -3.66 -8.65 15.84
C GLU A 74 -2.99 -8.99 14.50
N LEU A 75 -2.68 -7.98 13.66
CA LEU A 75 -1.94 -8.19 12.41
C LEU A 75 -0.53 -8.73 12.66
N LYS A 76 0.20 -8.15 13.61
CA LYS A 76 1.55 -8.64 13.97
C LYS A 76 1.53 -10.08 14.50
N ALA A 77 0.50 -10.44 15.26
CA ALA A 77 0.35 -11.80 15.76
C ALA A 77 0.03 -12.78 14.60
N ALA A 78 -0.87 -12.41 13.69
CA ALA A 78 -1.21 -13.23 12.53
C ALA A 78 -0.03 -13.42 11.57
N GLU A 79 0.74 -12.35 11.29
CA GLU A 79 1.95 -12.42 10.48
C GLU A 79 3.02 -13.32 11.11
N ALA A 80 3.16 -13.28 12.44
CA ALA A 80 4.09 -14.15 13.16
C ALA A 80 3.65 -15.63 13.13
N GLU A 81 2.35 -15.91 13.20
CA GLU A 81 1.81 -17.28 13.09
C GLU A 81 1.91 -17.82 11.66
N GLU A 82 1.66 -17.00 10.65
CA GLU A 82 1.84 -17.37 9.23
C GLU A 82 3.32 -17.66 8.92
N ALA A 83 4.24 -16.86 9.46
CA ALA A 83 5.68 -17.10 9.35
C ALA A 83 6.12 -18.41 10.04
N LYS A 84 5.54 -18.73 11.21
CA LYS A 84 5.79 -20.02 11.89
C LYS A 84 5.23 -21.21 11.11
N ALA A 85 4.02 -21.08 10.56
CA ALA A 85 3.41 -22.11 9.73
C ALA A 85 4.23 -22.39 8.46
N ALA A 86 4.72 -21.34 7.80
CA ALA A 86 5.62 -21.45 6.65
C ALA A 86 6.97 -22.11 7.01
N ALA A 87 7.55 -21.77 8.17
CA ALA A 87 8.79 -22.39 8.65
C ALA A 87 8.60 -23.89 9.00
N ALA A 88 7.47 -24.26 9.59
CA ALA A 88 7.13 -25.65 9.90
C ALA A 88 6.90 -26.49 8.63
N ALA A 89 6.24 -25.92 7.61
CA ALA A 89 6.06 -26.56 6.30
C ALA A 89 7.39 -26.76 5.56
N ALA A 90 8.30 -25.78 5.63
CA ALA A 90 9.64 -25.88 5.03
C ALA A 90 10.50 -26.97 5.70
N ALA A 91 10.39 -27.13 7.03
CA ALA A 91 11.09 -28.20 7.76
C ALA A 91 10.58 -29.61 7.41
N ALA A 92 9.32 -29.75 6.97
CA ALA A 92 8.74 -31.04 6.58
C ALA A 92 9.15 -31.53 5.18
N THR A 93 9.76 -30.68 4.34
CA THR A 93 10.06 -31.02 2.93
C THR A 93 11.54 -31.37 2.69
N ALA A 94 12.39 -31.33 3.72
CA ALA A 94 13.82 -31.66 3.62
C ALA A 94 14.13 -33.04 4.21
N ASN A 95 13.92 -34.12 3.44
CA ASN A 95 14.45 -35.43 3.81
C ASN A 95 14.81 -36.32 2.59
N LYS A 96 16.03 -36.18 2.04
CA LYS A 96 17.03 -37.27 1.89
C LYS A 96 18.38 -36.79 1.29
N PRO A 97 19.49 -37.51 1.57
CA PRO A 97 20.85 -36.97 1.60
C PRO A 97 21.79 -37.45 0.48
N ASN A 98 22.90 -36.72 0.28
CA ASN A 98 24.25 -37.18 -0.07
C ASN A 98 25.16 -35.94 -0.10
N GLY A 99 26.42 -35.89 0.35
CA GLY A 99 27.36 -36.89 0.82
C GLY A 99 28.78 -36.33 0.61
N ALA A 100 29.47 -36.02 1.71
CA ALA A 100 30.92 -36.06 1.98
C ALA A 100 31.97 -35.29 1.13
N GLY A 101 32.90 -34.63 1.86
CA GLY A 101 34.24 -34.20 1.45
C GLY A 101 34.64 -32.86 2.09
N SER A 102 34.93 -32.77 3.40
CA SER A 102 36.18 -33.12 4.14
C SER A 102 37.44 -32.31 3.78
N GLY A 103 38.01 -31.68 4.81
CA GLY A 103 39.33 -31.02 4.88
C GLY A 103 39.22 -29.49 5.00
N GLY A 104 39.42 -28.81 6.13
CA GLY A 104 40.14 -29.11 7.37
C GLY A 104 41.32 -28.15 7.51
N SER A 105 41.24 -27.15 8.41
CA SER A 105 42.31 -26.76 9.35
C SER A 105 41.97 -25.43 10.05
N GLU A 106 42.01 -25.49 11.38
CA GLU A 106 41.89 -24.42 12.36
C GLU A 106 43.15 -23.55 12.51
N LEU A 107 43.08 -22.66 13.51
CA LEU A 107 44.07 -21.81 14.19
C LEU A 107 44.21 -20.38 13.65
N ALA A 108 44.35 -19.34 14.46
CA ALA A 108 44.19 -19.14 15.90
C ALA A 108 44.17 -17.62 16.17
N ALA A 109 43.69 -17.26 17.36
CA ALA A 109 43.68 -15.93 17.94
C ALA A 109 45.08 -15.40 18.33
N ALA A 110 45.08 -14.14 18.83
CA ALA A 110 46.14 -13.36 19.49
C ALA A 110 46.94 -12.40 18.56
N THR A 111 47.25 -11.14 18.89
CA THR A 111 47.17 -10.31 20.11
C THR A 111 47.66 -8.89 19.77
N SER A 112 47.34 -7.91 20.65
CA SER A 112 48.14 -6.73 21.07
C SER A 112 48.60 -5.72 20.01
N GLU A 113 48.08 -4.49 20.05
CA GLU A 113 48.67 -3.32 20.76
C GLU A 113 50.00 -2.86 20.17
N GLU A 114 50.00 -1.64 19.62
CA GLU A 114 51.08 -0.67 19.81
C GLU A 114 50.53 0.72 19.45
N ALA A 115 50.31 1.53 20.48
CA ALA A 115 50.34 2.98 20.42
C ALA A 115 51.76 3.43 20.78
N GLU A 116 52.26 4.47 20.14
CA GLU A 116 53.35 5.40 20.53
C GLU A 116 53.52 6.29 19.28
N ALA A 117 53.75 7.60 19.28
CA ALA A 117 54.49 8.46 20.18
C ALA A 117 54.21 9.93 19.78
N HIS A 118 53.89 10.79 20.75
CA HIS A 118 54.72 11.91 21.24
C HIS A 118 54.63 13.24 20.48
N ASP A 119 54.19 14.28 21.19
CA ASP A 119 55.11 15.37 21.58
C ASP A 119 54.77 15.89 22.99
N ALA A 120 55.82 15.93 23.83
CA ALA A 120 55.86 16.52 25.16
C ALA A 120 56.07 18.05 25.00
N ALA A 121 56.02 18.96 25.96
CA ALA A 121 56.28 19.01 27.40
C ALA A 121 55.87 20.47 27.82
N ASP A 122 55.80 20.96 29.04
CA ASP A 122 56.00 20.51 30.41
C ASP A 122 55.47 21.65 31.32
N ASP A 123 55.15 21.26 32.54
CA ASP A 123 55.46 21.94 33.79
C ASP A 123 54.36 22.57 34.67
N SER A 124 54.26 21.92 35.84
CA SER A 124 53.98 22.42 37.19
C SER A 124 52.59 22.93 37.58
N SER A 125 51.88 22.01 38.22
CA SER A 125 51.34 22.12 39.58
C SER A 125 50.60 23.41 39.98
N SER A 126 49.27 23.34 40.02
CA SER A 126 48.52 23.71 41.23
C SER A 126 47.10 23.18 41.18
N ASN A 127 46.76 22.45 42.23
CA ASN A 127 45.42 21.97 42.56
C ASN A 127 44.48 23.17 42.78
N LYS A 128 43.73 23.57 41.75
CA LYS A 128 42.57 24.47 41.86
C LYS A 128 41.46 23.96 40.94
N THR A 129 40.41 23.44 41.54
CA THR A 129 39.12 23.14 40.91
C THR A 129 38.50 24.45 40.40
N SER A 130 38.93 24.89 39.21
CA SER A 130 38.37 26.08 38.56
C SER A 130 36.99 25.72 38.01
N LYS A 131 35.95 26.40 38.52
CA LYS A 131 34.59 26.25 38.02
C LYS A 131 34.56 26.71 36.55
N PRO A 132 33.96 25.95 35.63
CA PRO A 132 33.94 26.28 34.21
C PRO A 132 33.34 27.68 34.00
N THR A 133 33.99 28.47 33.15
CA THR A 133 33.55 29.84 32.86
C THR A 133 32.17 29.85 32.20
N ARG A 134 31.40 30.93 32.40
CA ARG A 134 30.04 31.08 31.83
C ARG A 134 30.01 30.98 30.30
N ALA A 135 31.11 31.32 29.63
CA ALA A 135 31.28 31.18 28.18
C ALA A 135 31.52 29.73 27.74
N GLN A 136 32.33 28.98 28.48
CA GLN A 136 32.60 27.57 28.22
C GLN A 136 31.34 26.72 28.43
N LYS A 137 30.62 26.94 29.54
CA LYS A 137 29.32 26.31 29.81
C LYS A 137 28.27 26.55 28.71
N ARG A 138 28.31 27.71 28.02
CA ARG A 138 27.42 28.00 26.89
C ARG A 138 27.78 27.24 25.61
N ARG A 139 29.08 27.06 25.33
CA ARG A 139 29.55 26.29 24.17
C ARG A 139 29.27 24.80 24.38
N ASP A 140 29.53 24.30 25.58
CA ASP A 140 29.31 22.91 25.95
C ASP A 140 27.82 22.56 25.85
N ASN A 141 26.93 23.36 26.44
CA ASN A 141 25.47 23.16 26.32
C ASN A 141 24.97 23.17 24.86
N LYS A 142 25.57 24.00 23.97
CA LYS A 142 25.20 24.04 22.55
C LYS A 142 25.70 22.78 21.82
N ALA A 143 26.90 22.31 22.13
CA ALA A 143 27.46 21.09 21.58
C ALA A 143 26.65 19.85 22.03
N THR A 144 26.28 19.79 23.31
CA THR A 144 25.42 18.73 23.85
C THR A 144 24.05 18.72 23.18
N ALA A 145 23.38 19.87 23.07
CA ALA A 145 22.07 19.95 22.41
C ALA A 145 22.12 19.58 20.91
N HIS A 146 23.21 19.90 20.21
CA HIS A 146 23.42 19.47 18.83
C HIS A 146 23.64 17.96 18.73
N SER A 147 24.49 17.40 19.60
CA SER A 147 24.74 15.96 19.68
C SER A 147 23.46 15.18 20.01
N GLU A 148 22.68 15.64 20.99
CA GLU A 148 21.38 15.04 21.34
C GLU A 148 20.36 15.10 20.19
N ARG A 149 20.35 16.20 19.43
CA ARG A 149 19.51 16.30 18.21
C ARG A 149 19.94 15.29 17.15
N MET A 150 21.24 15.17 16.90
CA MET A 150 21.79 14.20 15.95
C MET A 150 21.51 12.77 16.38
N GLN A 151 21.73 12.43 17.66
CA GLN A 151 21.43 11.11 18.22
C GLN A 151 19.93 10.77 18.15
N ARG A 152 19.04 11.74 18.38
CA ARG A 152 17.59 11.51 18.23
C ARG A 152 17.23 11.25 16.76
N ALA A 153 17.77 12.02 15.82
CA ALA A 153 17.54 11.80 14.40
C ALA A 153 18.08 10.44 13.93
N GLU A 154 19.25 10.05 14.42
CA GLU A 154 19.87 8.77 14.11
C GLU A 154 19.12 7.58 14.74
N ALA A 155 18.64 7.72 15.98
CA ALA A 155 17.79 6.71 16.61
C ALA A 155 16.43 6.57 15.89
N GLU A 156 15.85 7.66 15.40
CA GLU A 156 14.62 7.65 14.59
C GLU A 156 14.85 7.01 13.21
N TYR A 157 15.98 7.30 12.57
CA TYR A 157 16.42 6.65 11.33
C TYR A 157 16.66 5.15 11.54
N GLN A 158 17.34 4.76 12.61
CA GLN A 158 17.58 3.35 12.93
C GLN A 158 16.29 2.62 13.30
N ALA A 159 15.35 3.26 14.02
CA ALA A 159 14.06 2.69 14.36
C ALA A 159 13.15 2.49 13.13
N THR A 160 13.25 3.38 12.13
CA THR A 160 12.54 3.22 10.85
C THR A 160 13.22 2.17 9.97
N ALA A 161 14.55 2.16 9.89
CA ALA A 161 15.32 1.14 9.16
C ALA A 161 15.14 -0.28 9.73
N ALA A 162 15.02 -0.43 11.06
CA ALA A 162 14.79 -1.70 11.73
C ALA A 162 13.42 -2.33 11.43
N ARG A 163 12.45 -1.54 10.94
CA ARG A 163 11.14 -2.04 10.49
C ARG A 163 11.14 -2.58 9.06
N GLY A 164 12.27 -2.50 8.35
CA GLY A 164 12.36 -2.84 6.94
C GLY A 164 11.68 -1.81 6.02
N PRO A 165 11.84 -1.94 4.70
CA PRO A 165 11.17 -1.06 3.74
C PRO A 165 9.65 -1.23 3.84
N SER A 166 8.91 -0.11 3.82
CA SER A 166 7.45 -0.20 3.88
C SER A 166 6.88 -0.85 2.62
N ALA A 167 5.67 -1.41 2.68
CA ALA A 167 5.00 -1.97 1.51
C ALA A 167 4.91 -0.96 0.35
N ARG A 168 4.75 0.34 0.68
CA ARG A 168 4.79 1.45 -0.27
C ARG A 168 6.17 1.63 -0.91
N ASP A 169 7.25 1.55 -0.13
CA ASP A 169 8.61 1.70 -0.66
C ASP A 169 8.97 0.53 -1.56
N VAL A 170 8.59 -0.69 -1.17
CA VAL A 170 8.79 -1.89 -1.99
C VAL A 170 8.02 -1.77 -3.31
N GLU A 171 6.74 -1.40 -3.25
CA GLU A 171 5.90 -1.16 -4.43
C GLU A 171 6.50 -0.09 -5.35
N ALA A 172 6.84 1.07 -4.80
CA ALA A 172 7.39 2.20 -5.55
C ALA A 172 8.71 1.81 -6.25
N ASN A 173 9.60 1.10 -5.55
CA ASN A 173 10.88 0.66 -6.11
C ASN A 173 10.69 -0.37 -7.24
N GLN A 174 9.80 -1.35 -7.06
CA GLN A 174 9.53 -2.36 -8.08
C GLN A 174 8.88 -1.75 -9.33
N LEU A 175 7.90 -0.87 -9.14
CA LEU A 175 7.26 -0.18 -10.24
C LEU A 175 8.24 0.75 -10.97
N LYS A 176 9.08 1.50 -10.22
CA LYS A 176 10.12 2.35 -10.82
C LYS A 176 11.04 1.55 -11.73
N GLN A 177 11.50 0.38 -11.30
CA GLN A 177 12.33 -0.50 -12.13
C GLN A 177 11.60 -0.97 -13.40
N ALA A 178 10.32 -1.28 -13.32
CA ALA A 178 9.51 -1.67 -14.49
C ALA A 178 9.36 -0.51 -15.48
N LEU A 179 9.10 0.70 -14.98
CA LEU A 179 8.92 1.90 -15.80
C LEU A 179 10.23 2.36 -16.46
N GLN A 180 11.35 2.29 -15.75
CA GLN A 180 12.68 2.59 -16.31
C GLN A 180 13.02 1.69 -17.50
N LYS A 181 12.68 0.40 -17.45
CA LYS A 181 12.88 -0.53 -18.57
C LYS A 181 12.00 -0.20 -19.78
N ALA A 182 10.87 0.45 -19.55
CA ALA A 182 9.92 0.85 -20.60
C ALA A 182 10.12 2.30 -21.08
N ASP A 183 11.12 3.02 -20.56
CA ASP A 183 11.38 4.44 -20.80
C ASP A 183 10.17 5.35 -20.47
N LEU A 184 9.47 5.01 -19.39
CA LEU A 184 8.28 5.72 -18.90
C LEU A 184 8.52 6.35 -17.53
N ALA A 185 7.78 7.41 -17.25
CA ALA A 185 7.73 8.08 -15.95
C ALA A 185 6.27 8.32 -15.52
N ILE A 186 6.06 8.41 -14.21
CA ILE A 186 4.74 8.68 -13.64
C ILE A 186 4.45 10.18 -13.77
N LYS A 187 3.24 10.50 -14.22
CA LYS A 187 2.59 11.79 -14.00
C LYS A 187 1.51 11.61 -12.95
N THR A 188 1.69 12.23 -11.79
CA THR A 188 0.72 12.16 -10.70
C THR A 188 -0.65 12.70 -11.11
N ILE A 189 -1.68 11.92 -10.78
CA ILE A 189 -3.09 12.24 -10.90
C ILE A 189 -3.66 12.44 -9.50
N THR A 190 -4.58 13.39 -9.36
CA THR A 190 -5.25 13.70 -8.09
C THR A 190 -5.95 12.46 -7.50
N SER A 191 -5.80 12.25 -6.20
CA SER A 191 -6.45 11.18 -5.43
C SER A 191 -7.87 11.58 -5.01
N ASP A 192 -8.80 11.72 -5.97
CA ASP A 192 -10.17 12.21 -5.77
C ASP A 192 -11.27 11.15 -6.00
N GLY A 193 -10.90 9.87 -6.08
CA GLY A 193 -11.81 8.77 -6.43
C GLY A 193 -12.17 8.69 -7.91
N HIS A 194 -11.72 9.65 -8.73
CA HIS A 194 -11.83 9.63 -10.18
C HIS A 194 -10.50 9.31 -10.87
N CYS A 195 -9.48 8.88 -10.11
CA CYS A 195 -8.10 8.69 -10.57
C CYS A 195 -7.97 7.84 -11.84
N LEU A 196 -8.67 6.69 -11.94
CA LEU A 196 -8.68 5.87 -13.16
C LEU A 196 -9.12 6.68 -14.39
N TYR A 197 -10.27 7.33 -14.28
CA TYR A 197 -10.86 8.12 -15.37
C TYR A 197 -10.03 9.36 -15.71
N ASN A 198 -9.47 10.04 -14.70
CA ASN A 198 -8.59 11.19 -14.88
C ASN A 198 -7.27 10.79 -15.56
N ALA A 199 -6.71 9.63 -15.21
CA ALA A 199 -5.51 9.09 -15.84
C ALA A 199 -5.77 8.72 -17.32
N VAL A 200 -6.90 8.06 -17.60
CA VAL A 200 -7.34 7.75 -18.98
C VAL A 200 -7.60 9.04 -19.77
N ALA A 201 -8.28 10.03 -19.20
CA ALA A 201 -8.50 11.32 -19.83
C ALA A 201 -7.20 12.09 -20.15
N ASP A 202 -6.18 11.96 -19.30
CA ASP A 202 -4.84 12.50 -19.59
C ASP A 202 -4.19 11.79 -20.78
N GLN A 203 -4.21 10.45 -20.80
CA GLN A 203 -3.65 9.65 -21.91
C GLN A 203 -4.38 9.90 -23.24
N LEU A 204 -5.71 9.98 -23.23
CA LEU A 204 -6.51 10.26 -24.43
C LEU A 204 -6.15 11.61 -25.06
N ARG A 205 -5.93 12.64 -24.23
CA ARG A 205 -5.49 13.97 -24.69
C ARG A 205 -4.10 13.91 -25.34
N ARG A 206 -3.19 13.11 -24.77
CA ARG A 206 -1.81 12.97 -25.28
C ARG A 206 -1.75 12.20 -26.59
N ASN A 207 -2.47 11.09 -26.66
CA ASN A 207 -2.49 10.23 -27.85
C ASN A 207 -3.38 10.82 -28.97
N ALA A 208 -3.99 11.99 -28.74
CA ALA A 208 -4.87 12.69 -29.68
C ALA A 208 -5.96 11.77 -30.25
N VAL A 209 -6.55 10.91 -29.40
CA VAL A 209 -7.58 9.95 -29.82
C VAL A 209 -8.82 10.74 -30.27
N ALA A 210 -9.08 10.71 -31.56
CA ALA A 210 -10.12 11.54 -32.17
C ALA A 210 -11.50 11.22 -31.58
N ARG A 211 -12.24 12.27 -31.21
CA ARG A 211 -13.63 12.19 -30.71
C ARG A 211 -13.80 11.42 -29.39
N ALA A 212 -12.72 11.04 -28.71
CA ALA A 212 -12.80 10.43 -27.39
C ALA A 212 -13.14 11.48 -26.32
N PRO A 213 -13.99 11.15 -25.33
CA PRO A 213 -14.25 12.02 -24.20
C PRO A 213 -12.99 12.18 -23.35
N THR A 214 -12.67 13.42 -22.97
CA THR A 214 -11.47 13.74 -22.18
C THR A 214 -11.80 14.29 -20.79
N ASP A 215 -13.02 14.07 -20.32
CA ASP A 215 -13.46 14.37 -18.96
C ASP A 215 -13.92 13.10 -18.25
N PHE A 216 -13.68 13.03 -16.94
CA PHE A 216 -13.97 11.82 -16.17
C PHE A 216 -15.47 11.48 -16.14
N ALA A 217 -16.36 12.49 -16.24
CA ALA A 217 -17.80 12.27 -16.13
C ALA A 217 -18.35 11.61 -17.40
N ALA A 218 -17.90 12.02 -18.58
CA ALA A 218 -18.22 11.37 -19.83
C ALA A 218 -17.61 9.96 -19.91
N LEU A 219 -16.36 9.78 -19.44
CA LEU A 219 -15.75 8.45 -19.38
C LEU A 219 -16.52 7.50 -18.45
N ARG A 220 -16.96 7.95 -17.27
CA ARG A 220 -17.82 7.15 -16.37
C ARG A 220 -19.12 6.72 -17.02
N LYS A 221 -19.79 7.64 -17.73
CA LYS A 221 -21.01 7.33 -18.48
C LYS A 221 -20.75 6.34 -19.60
N LEU A 222 -19.63 6.49 -20.33
CA LEU A 222 -19.23 5.55 -21.37
C LEU A 222 -19.03 4.15 -20.78
N THR A 223 -18.26 4.02 -19.70
CA THR A 223 -18.02 2.76 -19.00
C THR A 223 -19.32 2.09 -18.56
N ALA A 224 -20.17 2.80 -17.83
CA ALA A 224 -21.45 2.27 -17.38
C ALA A 224 -22.37 1.84 -18.53
N SER A 225 -22.45 2.66 -19.59
CA SER A 225 -23.26 2.34 -20.77
C SER A 225 -22.73 1.11 -21.51
N PHE A 226 -21.41 0.96 -21.59
CA PHE A 226 -20.77 -0.17 -22.25
C PHE A 226 -21.00 -1.47 -21.48
N ILE A 227 -20.79 -1.46 -20.16
CA ILE A 227 -21.04 -2.62 -19.30
C ILE A 227 -22.51 -3.06 -19.41
N LEU A 228 -23.46 -2.11 -19.42
CA LEU A 228 -24.88 -2.41 -19.59
C LEU A 228 -25.24 -2.94 -20.98
N ALA A 229 -24.50 -2.55 -22.03
CA ALA A 229 -24.75 -3.04 -23.37
C ALA A 229 -24.19 -4.46 -23.57
N HIS A 230 -23.20 -4.87 -22.79
CA HIS A 230 -22.44 -6.12 -22.96
C HIS A 230 -22.42 -6.94 -21.65
N GLN A 231 -23.58 -7.03 -20.99
CA GLN A 231 -23.70 -7.54 -19.63
C GLN A 231 -23.10 -8.94 -19.46
N ASP A 232 -23.29 -9.81 -20.45
CA ASP A 232 -22.81 -11.20 -20.43
C ASP A 232 -21.28 -11.29 -20.33
N ASP A 233 -20.56 -10.29 -20.84
CA ASP A 233 -19.09 -10.24 -20.79
C ASP A 233 -18.57 -9.80 -19.40
N PHE A 234 -19.40 -9.13 -18.60
CA PHE A 234 -19.01 -8.51 -17.33
C PHE A 234 -19.61 -9.20 -16.10
N LEU A 235 -20.82 -9.75 -16.22
CA LEU A 235 -21.53 -10.42 -15.13
C LEU A 235 -20.71 -11.53 -14.44
N PRO A 236 -19.93 -12.38 -15.14
CA PRO A 236 -19.09 -13.40 -14.50
C PRO A 236 -18.07 -12.85 -13.49
N PHE A 237 -17.70 -11.58 -13.60
CA PHE A 237 -16.70 -10.92 -12.76
C PHE A 237 -17.32 -10.05 -11.65
N LEU A 238 -18.65 -9.92 -11.63
CA LEU A 238 -19.37 -9.10 -10.67
C LEU A 238 -20.08 -9.97 -9.64
N VAL A 239 -19.54 -9.95 -8.42
CA VAL A 239 -20.04 -10.70 -7.27
C VAL A 239 -20.45 -9.79 -6.14
N THR A 240 -21.50 -10.18 -5.42
CA THR A 240 -21.98 -9.50 -4.21
C THR A 240 -21.04 -9.75 -3.04
N ASP A 241 -21.24 -9.01 -1.95
CA ASP A 241 -20.52 -9.25 -0.69
C ASP A 241 -20.71 -10.69 -0.15
N SER A 242 -21.79 -11.37 -0.57
CA SER A 242 -22.10 -12.76 -0.23
C SER A 242 -21.41 -13.78 -1.15
N GLY A 243 -20.76 -13.34 -2.22
CA GLY A 243 -20.14 -14.19 -3.24
C GLY A 243 -21.06 -14.59 -4.39
N ASP A 244 -22.35 -14.24 -4.34
CA ASP A 244 -23.30 -14.53 -5.41
C ASP A 244 -23.08 -13.61 -6.62
N MET A 245 -23.28 -14.14 -7.84
CA MET A 245 -23.24 -13.34 -9.07
C MET A 245 -24.30 -12.24 -9.04
N TYR A 246 -23.97 -11.09 -9.65
CA TYR A 246 -24.93 -10.00 -9.79
C TYR A 246 -26.14 -10.43 -10.62
N THR A 247 -27.32 -10.01 -10.17
CA THR A 247 -28.53 -9.98 -11.00
C THR A 247 -28.48 -8.78 -11.96
N GLU A 248 -29.31 -8.80 -13.02
CA GLU A 248 -29.44 -7.63 -13.91
C GLU A 248 -29.81 -6.34 -13.17
N THR A 249 -30.56 -6.45 -12.08
CA THR A 249 -30.99 -5.28 -11.27
C THR A 249 -29.80 -4.71 -10.51
N GLU A 250 -28.95 -5.56 -9.95
CA GLU A 250 -27.71 -5.16 -9.27
C GLU A 250 -26.70 -4.60 -10.26
N LEU A 251 -26.59 -5.18 -11.45
CA LEU A 251 -25.76 -4.64 -12.53
C LEU A 251 -26.19 -3.22 -12.92
N LYS A 252 -27.51 -2.98 -13.07
CA LYS A 252 -28.03 -1.63 -13.34
C LYS A 252 -27.71 -0.66 -12.21
N LYS A 253 -27.80 -1.10 -10.96
CA LYS A 253 -27.41 -0.30 -9.79
C LYS A 253 -25.92 0.02 -9.82
N TYR A 254 -25.07 -0.98 -10.06
CA TYR A 254 -23.62 -0.85 -10.20
C TYR A 254 -23.22 0.17 -11.28
N CYS A 255 -23.82 0.04 -12.46
CA CYS A 255 -23.55 0.96 -13.57
C CYS A 255 -24.02 2.40 -13.25
N ASN A 256 -25.15 2.55 -12.57
CA ASN A 256 -25.60 3.86 -12.09
C ASN A 256 -24.63 4.45 -11.06
N GLU A 257 -24.11 3.65 -10.13
CA GLU A 257 -23.12 4.08 -9.14
C GLU A 257 -21.81 4.53 -9.81
N ILE A 258 -21.30 3.76 -10.78
CA ILE A 258 -20.14 4.14 -11.59
C ILE A 258 -20.37 5.48 -12.29
N ALA A 259 -21.51 5.63 -12.95
CA ALA A 259 -21.83 6.79 -13.77
C ALA A 259 -22.03 8.08 -12.97
N SER A 260 -22.52 7.98 -11.73
CA SER A 260 -23.01 9.13 -10.96
C SER A 260 -22.20 9.49 -9.73
N THR A 261 -21.27 8.64 -9.30
CA THR A 261 -20.52 8.83 -8.03
C THR A 261 -19.01 8.84 -8.25
N ALA A 262 -18.27 9.02 -7.15
CA ALA A 262 -16.81 8.85 -7.08
C ALA A 262 -16.41 7.42 -6.68
N ALA A 263 -17.25 6.41 -6.95
CA ALA A 263 -16.90 5.01 -6.77
C ALA A 263 -15.59 4.71 -7.53
N TRP A 264 -14.66 4.02 -6.85
CA TRP A 264 -13.36 3.70 -7.42
C TRP A 264 -13.53 2.72 -8.58
N GLY A 265 -12.84 2.99 -9.68
CA GLY A 265 -12.81 2.08 -10.82
C GLY A 265 -11.64 1.11 -10.68
N GLY A 266 -11.86 -0.15 -11.04
CA GLY A 266 -10.86 -1.20 -11.05
C GLY A 266 -10.63 -1.77 -12.45
N GLN A 267 -10.28 -3.05 -12.50
CA GLN A 267 -9.98 -3.75 -13.75
C GLN A 267 -11.20 -3.88 -14.68
N ILE A 268 -12.41 -4.08 -14.12
CA ILE A 268 -13.66 -4.17 -14.90
C ILE A 268 -13.90 -2.86 -15.66
N GLU A 269 -13.77 -1.72 -14.98
CA GLU A 269 -13.95 -0.40 -15.59
C GLU A 269 -12.86 -0.12 -16.63
N ALA A 270 -11.61 -0.51 -16.36
CA ALA A 270 -10.50 -0.36 -17.30
C ALA A 270 -10.72 -1.20 -18.58
N GLN A 271 -11.23 -2.44 -18.44
CA GLN A 271 -11.57 -3.31 -19.57
C GLN A 271 -12.70 -2.70 -20.41
N ALA A 272 -13.77 -2.24 -19.74
CA ALA A 272 -14.89 -1.57 -20.40
C ALA A 272 -14.48 -0.25 -21.07
N LEU A 273 -13.55 0.51 -20.48
CA LEU A 273 -12.98 1.71 -21.11
C LEU A 273 -12.19 1.37 -22.37
N SER A 274 -11.31 0.36 -22.31
CA SER A 274 -10.53 -0.08 -23.47
C SER A 274 -11.46 -0.49 -24.63
N ALA A 275 -12.47 -1.30 -24.33
CA ALA A 275 -13.44 -1.78 -25.33
C ALA A 275 -14.37 -0.66 -25.85
N GLY A 276 -14.89 0.19 -24.97
CA GLY A 276 -15.78 1.30 -25.35
C GLY A 276 -15.07 2.42 -26.12
N LEU A 277 -13.77 2.62 -25.90
CA LEU A 277 -12.94 3.55 -26.66
C LEU A 277 -12.33 2.92 -27.91
N GLN A 278 -12.31 1.58 -27.99
CA GLN A 278 -11.56 0.80 -28.99
C GLN A 278 -10.07 1.19 -29.04
N VAL A 279 -9.45 1.33 -27.86
CA VAL A 279 -8.03 1.66 -27.71
C VAL A 279 -7.41 0.71 -26.68
N PRO A 280 -6.20 0.17 -26.92
CA PRO A 280 -5.52 -0.67 -25.94
C PRO A 280 -5.17 0.11 -24.67
N ILE A 281 -5.23 -0.55 -23.51
CA ILE A 281 -4.77 0.03 -22.23
C ILE A 281 -3.71 -0.87 -21.63
N HIS A 282 -2.54 -0.30 -21.31
CA HIS A 282 -1.45 -0.99 -20.62
C HIS A 282 -1.35 -0.48 -19.19
N ILE A 283 -1.47 -1.38 -18.21
CA ILE A 283 -1.40 -1.06 -16.79
C ILE A 283 -0.12 -1.67 -16.19
N TYR A 284 0.74 -0.81 -15.69
CA TYR A 284 1.99 -1.16 -15.00
C TYR A 284 1.75 -1.20 -13.50
N GLN A 285 2.23 -2.26 -12.84
CA GLN A 285 2.08 -2.45 -11.41
C GLN A 285 3.33 -3.11 -10.82
N ALA A 286 3.52 -2.97 -9.51
CA ALA A 286 4.68 -3.53 -8.84
C ALA A 286 4.68 -5.07 -8.87
N GLY A 287 5.85 -5.65 -9.18
CA GLY A 287 6.11 -7.08 -9.02
C GLY A 287 5.35 -8.01 -9.98
N SER A 288 4.58 -7.48 -10.94
CA SER A 288 3.78 -8.28 -11.88
C SER A 288 4.00 -7.84 -13.33
N PRO A 289 3.74 -8.72 -14.32
CA PRO A 289 3.74 -8.34 -15.72
C PRO A 289 2.75 -7.21 -16.04
N VAL A 290 3.01 -6.50 -17.15
CA VAL A 290 2.12 -5.45 -17.65
C VAL A 290 0.78 -6.07 -18.05
N VAL A 291 -0.32 -5.56 -17.48
CA VAL A 291 -1.66 -5.98 -17.85
C VAL A 291 -2.04 -5.25 -19.14
N THR A 292 -2.35 -6.02 -20.19
CA THR A 292 -2.72 -5.49 -21.51
C THR A 292 -4.20 -5.76 -21.74
N LEU A 293 -4.98 -4.69 -21.86
CA LEU A 293 -6.42 -4.73 -22.13
C LEU A 293 -6.65 -4.28 -23.57
N GLY A 294 -7.52 -5.00 -24.29
CA GLY A 294 -7.87 -4.66 -25.67
C GLY A 294 -6.70 -4.76 -26.65
N ALA A 295 -5.88 -5.82 -26.53
CA ALA A 295 -4.70 -6.04 -27.37
C ALA A 295 -5.00 -6.05 -28.88
N ASP A 296 -6.22 -6.40 -29.26
CA ASP A 296 -6.67 -6.46 -30.65
C ASP A 296 -7.05 -5.09 -31.23
N PHE A 297 -7.16 -4.05 -30.38
CA PHE A 297 -7.49 -2.71 -30.84
C PHE A 297 -6.27 -2.02 -31.45
N PRO A 298 -6.47 -1.21 -32.51
CA PRO A 298 -5.37 -0.49 -33.15
C PRO A 298 -4.93 0.72 -32.31
N GLY A 299 -3.75 1.24 -32.64
CA GLY A 299 -3.26 2.51 -32.12
C GLY A 299 -2.28 2.37 -30.95
N GLU A 300 -1.84 3.52 -30.45
CA GLU A 300 -0.89 3.57 -29.33
C GLU A 300 -1.64 3.34 -28.00
N PRO A 301 -1.17 2.42 -27.14
CA PRO A 301 -1.85 2.10 -25.89
C PRO A 301 -1.89 3.30 -24.94
N LEU A 302 -2.99 3.44 -24.21
CA LEU A 302 -3.04 4.33 -23.05
C LEU A 302 -2.26 3.67 -21.92
N ARG A 303 -1.25 4.36 -21.38
CA ARG A 303 -0.34 3.80 -20.39
C ARG A 303 -0.67 4.35 -19.00
N LEU A 304 -1.00 3.45 -18.09
CA LEU A 304 -1.38 3.75 -16.71
C LEU A 304 -0.44 3.03 -15.75
N SER A 305 -0.26 3.59 -14.56
CA SER A 305 0.33 2.86 -13.42
C SER A 305 -0.69 2.65 -12.33
N TYR A 306 -0.72 1.46 -11.76
CA TYR A 306 -1.57 1.07 -10.64
C TYR A 306 -0.73 0.90 -9.38
N HIS A 307 -1.23 1.47 -8.29
CA HIS A 307 -0.57 1.50 -6.98
C HIS A 307 -1.57 1.06 -5.92
N ARG A 308 -1.23 0.07 -5.10
CA ARG A 308 -2.07 -0.44 -4.02
C ARG A 308 -1.75 0.20 -2.68
N HIS A 309 -0.51 0.63 -2.48
CA HIS A 309 0.02 1.11 -1.20
C HIS A 309 0.49 2.58 -1.24
N LEU A 310 0.30 3.27 -2.38
CA LEU A 310 0.71 4.68 -2.53
C LEU A 310 -0.02 5.61 -1.55
N TYR A 311 -1.31 5.36 -1.31
CA TYR A 311 -2.13 6.12 -0.37
C TYR A 311 -2.74 5.20 0.69
N GLY A 312 -2.93 5.72 1.91
CA GLY A 312 -3.54 4.95 3.00
C GLY A 312 -4.98 4.52 2.77
N LEU A 313 -5.66 5.11 1.77
CA LEU A 313 -7.01 4.72 1.36
C LEU A 313 -6.99 3.48 0.45
N GLY A 314 -5.88 3.16 -0.21
CA GLY A 314 -5.75 1.96 -1.05
C GLY A 314 -5.38 2.31 -2.48
N GLU A 315 -6.11 1.73 -3.42
CA GLU A 315 -5.80 1.69 -4.84
C GLU A 315 -5.79 3.07 -5.51
N HIS A 316 -4.85 3.28 -6.43
CA HIS A 316 -4.72 4.53 -7.17
C HIS A 316 -4.11 4.33 -8.55
N TYR A 317 -4.60 5.11 -9.52
CA TYR A 317 -4.11 5.13 -10.88
C TYR A 317 -3.44 6.47 -11.19
N ASN A 318 -2.27 6.40 -11.83
CA ASN A 318 -1.60 7.56 -12.42
C ASN A 318 -1.41 7.38 -13.93
N SER A 319 -1.23 8.50 -14.63
CA SER A 319 -0.89 8.52 -16.06
C SER A 319 0.61 8.24 -16.24
N LEU A 320 1.00 7.55 -17.31
CA LEU A 320 2.40 7.34 -17.67
C LEU A 320 2.79 8.14 -18.90
N VAL A 321 3.90 8.84 -18.82
CA VAL A 321 4.44 9.67 -19.89
C VAL A 321 5.83 9.18 -20.28
N PRO A 322 6.33 9.49 -21.49
CA PRO A 322 7.74 9.25 -21.81
C PRO A 322 8.65 9.87 -20.74
N SER A 323 9.74 9.20 -20.39
CA SER A 323 10.70 9.67 -19.39
C SER A 323 11.25 11.08 -19.68
N SER A 324 11.32 11.44 -20.96
CA SER A 324 11.75 12.76 -21.45
C SER A 324 10.67 13.85 -21.36
N SER A 325 9.46 13.52 -20.92
CA SER A 325 8.34 14.46 -20.86
C SER A 325 8.53 15.48 -19.72
N PRO A 326 8.23 16.78 -19.93
CA PRO A 326 8.29 17.78 -18.87
C PRO A 326 7.23 17.57 -17.77
N ASP A 327 6.21 16.76 -18.06
CA ASP A 327 5.16 16.40 -17.09
C ASP A 327 5.52 15.20 -16.20
N ALA A 328 6.72 14.64 -16.38
CA ALA A 328 7.21 13.54 -15.56
C ALA A 328 7.51 14.03 -14.12
N ASP A 329 7.06 13.29 -13.12
CA ASP A 329 7.40 13.59 -11.74
C ASP A 329 8.90 13.39 -11.49
N ALA A 330 9.54 14.40 -10.90
CA ALA A 330 10.98 14.42 -10.62
C ALA A 330 11.46 13.30 -9.67
N SER A 331 10.55 12.67 -8.92
CA SER A 331 10.83 11.51 -8.07
C SER A 331 10.82 10.16 -8.81
N SER A 332 10.32 10.14 -10.05
CA SER A 332 10.14 8.93 -10.87
C SER A 332 11.33 8.61 -11.77
N SER A 333 12.20 9.60 -12.03
CA SER A 333 13.46 9.43 -12.78
C SER A 333 14.51 8.67 -11.97
#